data_AF-A0A4Q3FS73-F1
#
_entry.id   AF-A0A4Q3FS73-F1
#
_cell.length_a   1.000
_cell.length_b   1.000
_cell.length_c   1.000
_cell.angle_alpha   90.00
_cell.angle_beta   90.00
_cell.angle_gamma   90.00
#
_symmetry.space_group_name_H-M   'P 1'
#
loop_
_entity.id
_entity.type
_entity.pdbx_description
1 polymer ?
#
loop_
_entity_poly.entity_id
_entity_poly.type
_entity_poly.pdbx_seq_one_letter_code
_entity_poly.pdbx_strand_id
1 'polypeptide(L)'
;MVSIRRGASQPRWLACAADFYFGVMAQVHMPHWSKGRVALVGDAGYCPSPFTGQGSSLAIIGAYILADELSRHPGDHNAAFTVYEERMRPFVEKNQAIAPVARDTDFSDPASQEKMLKMLEEAKNAIALDPVSDRKYSNSFDNLSD
;
A
#
# COMPACT_ATOMS: atom_id res chain seq x y z
N MET A 1 17.78 -10.83 13.27
CA MET A 1 18.25 -9.76 14.19
C MET A 1 19.48 -9.11 13.57
N VAL A 2 19.37 -7.89 13.04
CA VAL A 2 20.52 -7.16 12.49
C VAL A 2 21.30 -6.57 13.67
N SER A 3 22.47 -7.13 13.96
CA SER A 3 23.35 -6.61 15.02
C SER A 3 24.14 -5.42 14.46
N ILE A 4 23.72 -4.21 14.82
CA ILE A 4 24.51 -2.99 14.57
C ILE A 4 25.64 -2.98 15.59
N ARG A 5 26.88 -3.27 15.16
CA ARG A 5 28.05 -3.15 16.02
C ARG A 5 28.23 -1.69 16.45
N ARG A 6 28.31 -1.44 17.75
CA ARG A 6 28.61 -0.11 18.33
C ARG A 6 30.05 0.28 17.97
N GLY A 7 30.22 1.08 16.92
CA GLY A 7 31.48 1.77 16.60
C GLY A 7 31.50 3.19 17.18
N ALA A 8 32.69 3.72 17.49
CA ALA A 8 32.94 4.95 18.24
C ALA A 8 32.55 6.28 17.54
N SER A 9 31.62 6.27 16.58
CA SER A 9 31.22 7.44 15.78
C SER A 9 29.71 7.61 15.62
N GLN A 10 28.89 6.90 16.41
CA GLN A 10 27.44 7.13 16.42
C GLN A 10 27.12 8.48 17.10
N PRO A 11 26.37 9.39 16.45
CA PRO A 11 25.98 10.66 17.05
C PRO A 11 25.27 10.48 18.40
N ARG A 12 25.60 11.32 19.39
CA ARG A 12 25.05 11.24 20.77
C ARG A 12 23.52 11.21 20.82
N TRP A 13 22.82 11.77 19.83
CA TRP A 13 21.36 11.75 19.76
C TRP A 13 20.77 10.36 19.51
N LEU A 14 21.49 9.44 18.84
CA LEU A 14 21.06 8.04 18.73
C LEU A 14 21.07 7.33 20.08
N ALA A 15 21.95 7.73 21.00
CA ALA A 15 22.12 7.06 22.28
C ALA A 15 21.08 7.47 23.33
N CYS A 16 20.38 8.60 23.13
CA CYS A 16 19.40 9.13 24.08
C CYS A 16 17.95 9.06 23.60
N ALA A 17 17.68 8.53 22.40
CA ALA A 17 16.32 8.34 21.89
C ALA A 17 15.69 7.08 22.51
N ALA A 18 14.55 7.22 23.18
CA ALA A 18 13.84 6.11 23.80
C ALA A 18 13.10 5.22 22.78
N ASP A 19 12.83 5.75 21.59
CA ASP A 19 11.95 5.21 20.54
C ASP A 19 12.65 5.17 19.16
N PHE A 20 13.97 4.99 19.16
CA PHE A 20 14.76 4.93 17.93
C PHE A 20 14.28 3.80 16.99
N TYR A 21 13.82 4.19 15.79
CA TYR A 21 13.46 3.27 14.71
C TYR A 21 14.43 3.37 13.54
N PHE A 22 14.95 2.22 13.11
CA PHE A 22 15.75 2.07 11.90
C PHE A 22 15.31 0.83 11.13
N GLY A 23 15.16 0.97 9.83
CA GLY A 23 14.76 -0.11 8.95
C GLY A 23 15.26 0.10 7.53
N VAL A 24 15.32 -0.99 6.76
CA VAL A 24 15.60 -0.92 5.32
C VAL A 24 14.36 -0.39 4.62
N MET A 25 14.53 0.55 3.70
CA MET A 25 13.47 0.91 2.77
C MET A 25 13.32 -0.21 1.74
N ALA A 26 12.18 -0.89 1.76
CA ALA A 26 11.89 -2.02 0.90
C ALA A 26 10.49 -1.89 0.27
N GLN A 27 10.29 -2.63 -0.81
CA GLN A 27 8.99 -2.82 -1.46
C GLN A 27 8.64 -4.29 -1.45
N VAL A 28 7.34 -4.60 -1.42
CA VAL A 28 6.83 -5.96 -1.58
C VAL A 28 6.28 -6.12 -2.99
N HIS A 29 6.91 -6.99 -3.78
CA HIS A 29 6.49 -7.31 -5.15
C HIS A 29 6.05 -8.77 -5.19
N MET A 30 4.75 -8.99 -5.36
CA MET A 30 4.15 -10.33 -5.36
C MET A 30 3.46 -10.60 -6.71
N PRO A 31 3.69 -11.78 -7.32
CA PRO A 31 3.03 -12.14 -8.57
C PRO A 31 1.51 -12.30 -8.38
N HIS A 32 1.08 -12.77 -7.21
CA HIS A 32 -0.32 -12.91 -6.82
C HIS A 32 -0.51 -12.48 -5.36
N TRP A 33 -1.64 -11.87 -5.05
CA TRP A 33 -1.98 -11.41 -3.69
C TRP A 33 -2.93 -12.33 -2.95
N SER A 34 -3.27 -13.49 -3.53
CA SER A 34 -4.12 -14.47 -2.85
C SER A 34 -3.66 -15.90 -3.11
N LYS A 35 -4.01 -16.78 -2.18
CA LYS A 35 -3.84 -18.23 -2.30
C LYS A 35 -4.92 -18.95 -1.48
N GLY A 36 -5.76 -19.73 -2.16
CA GLY A 36 -6.88 -20.40 -1.52
C GLY A 36 -7.84 -19.38 -0.90
N ARG A 37 -8.05 -19.43 0.42
CA ARG A 37 -8.94 -18.53 1.15
C ARG A 37 -8.23 -17.34 1.80
N VAL A 38 -6.94 -17.13 1.51
CA VAL A 38 -6.13 -16.05 2.10
C VAL A 38 -5.82 -15.02 1.03
N ALA A 39 -6.05 -13.74 1.36
CA ALA A 39 -5.65 -12.59 0.56
C ALA A 39 -4.73 -11.67 1.38
N LEU A 40 -3.78 -11.04 0.70
CA LEU A 40 -2.86 -10.04 1.23
C LEU A 40 -3.40 -8.65 0.91
N VAL A 41 -3.33 -7.74 1.88
CA VAL A 41 -3.78 -6.36 1.74
C VAL A 41 -2.77 -5.41 2.39
N GLY A 42 -2.60 -4.24 1.78
CA GLY A 42 -1.66 -3.20 2.22
C GLY A 42 -0.21 -3.65 2.11
N ASP A 43 0.61 -3.26 3.11
CA ASP A 43 2.05 -3.52 3.10
C ASP A 43 2.42 -5.01 3.06
N ALA A 44 1.50 -5.91 3.46
CA ALA A 44 1.71 -7.35 3.37
C ALA A 44 1.77 -7.87 1.92
N GLY A 45 1.09 -7.20 0.99
CA GLY A 45 1.01 -7.62 -0.42
C GLY A 45 1.77 -6.73 -1.40
N TYR A 46 1.82 -5.43 -1.13
CA TYR A 46 2.24 -4.43 -2.12
C TYR A 46 2.77 -3.13 -1.51
N CYS A 47 3.62 -3.23 -0.49
CA CYS A 47 4.28 -2.05 0.08
C CYS A 47 4.96 -1.20 -1.03
N PRO A 48 4.60 0.10 -1.18
CA PRO A 48 5.06 0.94 -2.29
C PRO A 48 6.43 1.61 -2.06
N SER A 49 7.03 1.48 -0.86
CA SER A 49 8.14 2.27 -0.29
C SER A 49 7.69 3.56 0.42
N PRO A 50 8.34 3.95 1.55
CA PRO A 50 7.98 5.15 2.32
C PRO A 50 8.04 6.47 1.54
N PHE A 51 8.81 6.54 0.45
CA PHE A 51 8.99 7.76 -0.34
C PHE A 51 7.69 8.32 -0.94
N THR A 52 6.67 7.49 -1.11
CA THR A 52 5.39 7.92 -1.69
C THR A 52 4.48 8.59 -0.66
N GLY A 53 4.62 8.27 0.62
CA GLY A 53 3.63 8.58 1.66
C GLY A 53 2.26 7.90 1.43
N GLN A 54 2.13 6.98 0.46
CA GLN A 54 0.85 6.40 0.03
C GLN A 54 0.55 5.03 0.65
N GLY A 55 1.40 4.49 1.52
CA GLY A 55 1.20 3.17 2.13
C GLY A 55 -0.17 3.02 2.81
N SER A 56 -0.57 4.04 3.60
CA SER A 56 -1.88 4.07 4.25
C SER A 56 -3.04 4.15 3.25
N SER A 57 -2.92 4.99 2.22
CA SER A 57 -3.93 5.10 1.16
C SER A 57 -4.15 3.77 0.45
N LEU A 58 -3.06 3.11 0.05
CA LEU A 58 -3.07 1.79 -0.60
C LEU A 58 -3.67 0.70 0.30
N ALA A 59 -3.40 0.74 1.60
CA ALA A 59 -4.00 -0.19 2.56
C ALA A 59 -5.52 0.02 2.68
N ILE A 60 -5.97 1.28 2.85
CA ILE A 60 -7.39 1.61 3.00
C ILE A 60 -8.16 1.28 1.72
N ILE A 61 -7.68 1.75 0.58
CA ILE A 61 -8.30 1.52 -0.73
C ILE A 61 -8.32 0.03 -1.05
N GLY A 62 -7.22 -0.69 -0.79
CA GLY A 62 -7.16 -2.13 -1.01
C GLY A 62 -8.14 -2.91 -0.13
N ALA A 63 -8.24 -2.57 1.16
CA ALA A 63 -9.21 -3.19 2.05
C ALA A 63 -10.65 -2.95 1.59
N TYR A 64 -10.94 -1.73 1.13
CA TYR A 64 -12.24 -1.35 0.60
C TYR A 64 -12.60 -2.15 -0.66
N ILE A 65 -11.72 -2.23 -1.65
CA ILE A 65 -11.98 -2.98 -2.89
C ILE A 65 -12.11 -4.48 -2.58
N LEU A 66 -11.25 -5.03 -1.72
CA LEU A 66 -11.34 -6.44 -1.32
C LEU A 66 -12.71 -6.77 -0.69
N ALA A 67 -13.18 -5.92 0.23
CA ALA A 67 -14.49 -6.09 0.86
C ALA A 67 -15.63 -5.95 -0.14
N ASP A 68 -15.55 -4.98 -1.07
CA ASP A 68 -16.54 -4.76 -2.13
C ASP A 68 -16.63 -5.99 -3.04
N GLU A 69 -15.50 -6.51 -3.53
CA GLU A 69 -15.49 -7.67 -4.41
C GLU A 69 -15.97 -8.94 -3.71
N LEU A 70 -15.63 -9.14 -2.44
CA LEU A 70 -16.18 -10.25 -1.65
C LEU A 70 -17.69 -10.16 -1.50
N SER A 71 -18.25 -8.95 -1.36
CA SER A 71 -19.70 -8.75 -1.26
C SER A 71 -20.43 -8.99 -2.59
N ARG A 72 -19.78 -8.69 -3.72
CA ARG A 72 -20.33 -8.89 -5.08
C ARG A 72 -20.26 -10.33 -5.56
N HIS A 73 -19.41 -11.15 -4.97
CA HIS A 73 -19.21 -12.56 -5.32
C HIS A 73 -19.52 -13.50 -4.14
N PRO A 74 -20.78 -13.55 -3.67
CA PRO A 74 -21.15 -14.36 -2.51
C PRO A 74 -20.85 -15.85 -2.78
N GLY A 75 -20.00 -16.44 -1.94
CA GLY A 75 -19.59 -17.84 -2.04
C GLY A 75 -18.43 -18.13 -3.00
N ASP A 76 -18.01 -17.16 -3.83
CA ASP A 76 -16.89 -17.30 -4.77
C ASP A 76 -15.77 -16.30 -4.47
N HIS A 77 -14.99 -16.61 -3.44
CA HIS A 77 -13.84 -15.79 -3.04
C HIS A 77 -12.72 -15.77 -4.09
N ASN A 78 -12.63 -16.78 -4.97
CA ASN A 78 -11.57 -16.80 -5.98
C ASN A 78 -11.85 -15.75 -7.06
N ALA A 79 -13.10 -15.65 -7.52
CA ALA A 79 -13.54 -14.57 -8.40
C ALA A 79 -13.31 -13.19 -7.75
N ALA A 80 -13.74 -13.02 -6.50
CA ALA A 80 -13.53 -11.77 -5.76
C ALA A 80 -12.05 -11.36 -5.68
N PHE A 81 -11.16 -12.30 -5.33
CA PHE A 81 -9.72 -12.02 -5.24
C PHE A 81 -9.10 -11.67 -6.58
N THR A 82 -9.59 -12.29 -7.67
CA THR A 82 -9.11 -12.00 -9.03
C THR A 82 -9.46 -10.56 -9.41
N VAL A 83 -10.72 -10.16 -9.25
CA VAL A 83 -11.17 -8.80 -9.58
C VAL A 83 -10.52 -7.76 -8.66
N TYR A 84 -10.36 -8.06 -7.37
CA TYR A 84 -9.63 -7.22 -6.43
C TYR A 84 -8.21 -6.93 -6.92
N GLU A 85 -7.48 -7.98 -7.30
CA GLU A 85 -6.10 -7.87 -7.77
C GLU A 85 -6.03 -7.08 -9.08
N GLU A 86 -6.91 -7.35 -10.04
CA GLU A 86 -6.99 -6.63 -11.32
C GLU A 86 -7.27 -5.13 -11.14
N ARG A 87 -8.20 -4.76 -10.25
CA ARG A 87 -8.52 -3.35 -9.96
C ARG A 87 -7.36 -2.62 -9.29
N MET A 88 -6.64 -3.29 -8.39
CA MET A 88 -5.59 -2.68 -7.58
C MET A 88 -4.21 -2.66 -8.26
N ARG A 89 -3.90 -3.62 -9.14
CA ARG A 89 -2.57 -3.77 -9.78
C ARG A 89 -2.04 -2.48 -10.43
N PRO A 90 -2.80 -1.77 -11.29
CA PRO A 90 -2.29 -0.56 -11.94
C PRO A 90 -2.00 0.57 -10.95
N PHE A 91 -2.83 0.69 -9.92
CA PHE A 91 -2.66 1.70 -8.87
C PHE A 91 -1.42 1.41 -8.01
N VAL A 92 -1.23 0.15 -7.62
CA VAL A 92 -0.04 -0.31 -6.88
C VAL A 92 1.23 -0.07 -7.68
N GLU A 93 1.27 -0.51 -8.94
CA GLU A 93 2.48 -0.44 -9.78
C GLU A 93 2.93 1.01 -10.01
N LYS A 94 1.99 1.93 -10.24
CA LYS A 94 2.30 3.36 -10.34
C LYS A 94 2.90 3.93 -9.05
N ASN A 95 2.36 3.54 -7.89
CA ASN A 95 2.92 3.95 -6.61
C ASN A 95 4.32 3.34 -6.38
N GLN A 96 4.51 2.07 -6.72
CA GLN A 96 5.82 1.40 -6.61
C GLN A 96 6.87 1.99 -7.55
N ALA A 97 6.48 2.51 -8.72
CA ALA A 97 7.38 3.14 -9.68
C ALA A 97 7.98 4.47 -9.18
N ILE A 98 7.40 5.10 -8.16
CA ILE A 98 7.91 6.37 -7.60
C ILE A 98 9.20 6.15 -6.82
N ALA A 99 9.31 5.06 -6.07
CA ALA A 99 10.45 4.81 -5.19
C ALA A 99 11.83 4.84 -5.90
N PRO A 100 12.05 4.16 -7.04
CA PRO A 100 13.33 4.23 -7.74
C PRO A 100 13.60 5.64 -8.27
N VAL A 101 12.59 6.38 -8.73
CA VAL A 101 12.77 7.77 -9.18
C VAL A 101 13.13 8.67 -8.02
N ALA A 102 12.42 8.58 -6.89
CA ALA A 102 12.67 9.39 -5.70
C ALA A 102 14.08 9.19 -5.13
N ARG A 103 14.60 7.96 -5.20
CA ARG A 103 15.97 7.64 -4.79
C ARG A 103 17.03 8.39 -5.59
N ASP A 104 16.80 8.61 -6.88
CA ASP A 104 17.77 9.24 -7.80
C ASP A 104 17.44 10.72 -8.09
N THR A 105 16.41 11.27 -7.47
CA THR A 105 15.94 12.65 -7.68
C THR A 105 16.84 13.64 -6.94
N ASP A 106 17.34 14.66 -7.64
CA ASP A 106 17.92 15.84 -7.01
C ASP A 106 16.79 16.79 -6.58
N PHE A 107 16.48 16.80 -5.29
CA PHE A 107 15.43 17.66 -4.74
C PHE A 107 15.78 19.14 -4.69
N SER A 108 17.01 19.54 -5.05
CA SER A 108 17.38 20.93 -5.19
C SER A 108 17.07 21.50 -6.59
N ASP A 109 16.85 20.64 -7.58
CA ASP A 109 16.50 21.01 -8.95
C ASP A 109 14.96 21.14 -9.13
N PRO A 110 14.43 22.32 -9.50
CA PRO A 110 13.00 22.52 -9.70
C PRO A 110 12.36 21.62 -10.77
N ALA A 111 13.08 21.29 -11.84
CA ALA A 111 12.53 20.42 -12.89
C ALA A 111 12.34 18.98 -12.40
N SER A 112 13.29 18.49 -11.60
CA SER A 112 13.21 17.20 -10.92
C SER A 112 12.07 17.17 -9.89
N GLN A 113 11.85 18.26 -9.16
CA GLN A 113 10.69 18.41 -8.26
C GLN A 113 9.35 18.36 -9.01
N GLU A 114 9.23 19.09 -10.12
CA GLU A 114 8.02 19.11 -10.95
C GLU A 114 7.68 17.71 -11.48
N LYS A 115 8.70 16.98 -11.98
CA LYS A 115 8.55 15.59 -12.42
C LYS A 115 8.03 14.69 -11.30
N MET A 116 8.57 14.82 -10.08
CA MET A 116 8.14 14.05 -8.92
C MET A 116 6.68 14.33 -8.55
N LEU A 117 6.29 15.61 -8.52
CA LEU A 117 4.93 16.03 -8.22
C LEU A 117 3.93 15.47 -9.24
N LYS A 118 4.29 15.50 -10.53
CA LYS A 118 3.45 14.92 -11.59
C LYS A 118 3.26 13.41 -11.41
N MET A 119 4.33 12.67 -11.10
CA MET A 119 4.23 11.23 -10.84
C MET A 119 3.34 10.92 -9.62
N LEU A 120 3.48 11.69 -8.54
CA LEU A 120 2.63 11.55 -7.35
C LEU A 120 1.16 11.82 -7.68
N GLU A 121 0.88 12.84 -8.49
CA GLU A 121 -0.48 13.17 -8.89
C GLU A 121 -1.10 12.11 -9.80
N GLU A 122 -0.35 11.61 -10.78
CA GLU A 122 -0.77 10.51 -11.63
C GLU A 122 -1.03 9.22 -10.84
N ALA A 123 -0.23 8.96 -9.80
CA ALA A 123 -0.42 7.80 -8.93
C ALA A 123 -1.70 7.93 -8.10
N LYS A 124 -1.95 9.10 -7.47
CA LYS A 124 -3.17 9.35 -6.68
C LYS A 124 -4.45 9.14 -7.49
N ASN A 125 -4.45 9.58 -8.74
CA ASN A 125 -5.62 9.55 -9.62
C ASN A 125 -5.75 8.25 -10.43
N ALA A 126 -4.91 7.25 -10.16
CA ALA A 126 -4.90 6.01 -10.94
C ALA A 126 -5.93 4.96 -10.49
N ILE A 127 -6.82 5.29 -9.56
CA ILE A 127 -7.88 4.39 -9.14
C ILE A 127 -9.22 5.12 -9.01
N ALA A 128 -10.27 4.49 -9.52
CA ALA A 128 -11.64 4.94 -9.36
C ALA A 128 -12.35 4.05 -8.34
N LEU A 129 -13.07 4.69 -7.41
CA LEU A 129 -13.88 4.00 -6.41
C LEU A 129 -15.35 4.18 -6.74
N ASP A 130 -16.10 3.09 -6.71
CA ASP A 130 -17.55 3.14 -6.87
C ASP A 130 -18.17 3.86 -5.66
N PRO A 131 -19.18 4.73 -5.86
CA PRO A 131 -19.82 5.45 -4.76
C PRO A 131 -20.53 4.50 -3.80
N VAL A 132 -20.50 4.82 -2.50
CA VAL A 132 -21.12 4.01 -1.43
C VAL A 132 -22.65 4.00 -1.52
N SER A 133 -23.25 5.07 -2.05
CA SER A 133 -24.70 5.26 -2.14
C SER A 133 -25.44 4.23 -3.00
N ASP A 134 -24.75 3.60 -3.95
CA ASP A 134 -25.41 2.77 -4.97
C ASP A 134 -25.53 1.30 -4.53
N ARG A 135 -25.30 0.98 -3.24
CA ARG A 135 -25.16 -0.41 -2.76
C ARG A 135 -26.26 -0.90 -1.83
N LYS A 136 -26.73 -2.11 -2.12
CA LYS A 136 -27.51 -2.96 -1.21
C LYS A 136 -26.56 -3.83 -0.40
N TYR A 137 -25.97 -3.30 0.68
CA TYR A 137 -25.37 -4.16 1.69
C TYR A 137 -26.53 -4.88 2.39
N SER A 138 -26.77 -6.16 2.09
CA SER A 138 -27.64 -6.96 2.96
C SER A 138 -26.91 -7.09 4.30
N ASN A 139 -27.44 -6.48 5.36
CA ASN A 139 -26.91 -6.58 6.71
C ASN A 139 -26.80 -8.05 7.13
N SER A 140 -25.64 -8.64 6.89
CA SER A 140 -25.25 -9.95 7.42
C SER A 140 -24.80 -9.83 8.88
N PHE A 141 -24.65 -8.60 9.39
CA PHE A 141 -24.34 -8.30 10.80
C PHE A 141 -25.57 -8.31 11.73
N ASP A 142 -26.80 -8.31 11.18
CA ASP A 142 -28.04 -8.38 11.99
C ASP A 142 -28.31 -9.81 12.51
N ASN A 143 -27.55 -10.82 12.07
CA ASN A 143 -27.70 -12.24 12.47
C ASN A 143 -26.68 -12.70 13.53
N LEU A 144 -26.07 -11.79 14.28
CA LEU A 144 -25.09 -12.09 15.34
C LEU A 144 -25.62 -11.83 16.76
N SER A 145 -26.94 -11.73 16.92
CA SER A 145 -27.62 -11.61 18.21
C SER A 145 -28.47 -12.86 18.50
N ASP A 146 -27.83 -14.01 18.66
CA ASP A 146 -28.36 -15.20 19.37
C ASP A 146 -27.21 -15.93 20.07
#